data_AF-A0A132HQ75-F1
#
_entry.id   AF-A0A132HQ75-F1
#
_cell.length_a   1.000
_cell.length_b   1.000
_cell.length_c   1.000
_cell.angle_alpha   90.00
_cell.angle_beta   90.00
_cell.angle_gamma   90.00
#
_symmetry.space_group_name_H-M   'P 1'
#
loop_
_entity.id
_entity.type
_entity.pdbx_description
1 polymer ?
#
loop_
_entity_poly.entity_id
_entity_poly.type
_entity_poly.pdbx_seq_one_letter_code
_entity_poly.pdbx_strand_id
1 'polypeptide(L)' 'MAKRTYEELCQLKQDGKIGWKQFVMEGEDAQAYQQWCEDHNMEPSEDNAELYVEMTDERLFEKEEDL' A
#
# COMPACT_ATOMS: atom_id res chain seq x y z
N MET A 1 1.56 18.11 0.38
CA MET A 1 0.38 17.23 0.55
C MET A 1 0.51 16.60 1.92
N ALA A 2 -0.48 16.76 2.79
CA ALA A 2 -0.49 16.03 4.05
C ALA A 2 -0.72 14.55 3.73
N LYS A 3 0.21 13.68 4.14
CA LYS A 3 -0.01 12.23 4.05
C LYS A 3 -1.07 11.84 5.09
N ARG A 4 -2.01 10.98 4.70
CA ARG A 4 -3.02 10.44 5.62
C ARG A 4 -2.41 9.29 6.41
N THR A 5 -2.90 9.06 7.63
CA THR A 5 -2.44 7.89 8.39
C THR A 5 -3.00 6.60 7.79
N TYR A 6 -2.33 5.48 8.06
CA TYR A 6 -2.78 4.16 7.64
C TYR A 6 -4.22 3.87 8.11
N GLU A 7 -4.54 4.20 9.37
CA GLU A 7 -5.88 4.02 9.95
C GLU A 7 -6.96 4.81 9.17
N GLU A 8 -6.68 6.07 8.82
CA GLU A 8 -7.60 6.89 8.02
C GLU A 8 -7.82 6.31 6.63
N LEU A 9 -6.75 5.85 5.97
CA LEU A 9 -6.82 5.26 4.64
C LEU A 9 -7.57 3.92 4.67
N CYS A 10 -7.39 3.11 5.71
CA CYS A 10 -8.14 1.87 5.90
C CYS A 10 -9.65 2.13 6.02
N GLN A 11 -10.04 3.14 6.82
CA GLN A 11 -11.43 3.53 6.93
C GLN A 11 -12.00 4.01 5.59
N LEU A 12 -11.27 4.84 4.85
CA LEU A 12 -11.69 5.32 3.54
C LEU A 12 -11.81 4.18 2.52
N LYS A 13 -10.92 3.19 2.57
CA LYS A 13 -10.93 2.02 1.69
C LYS A 13 -12.12 1.11 2.00
N GLN A 14 -12.39 0.83 3.27
CA GLN A 14 -13.54 0.05 3.72
C GLN A 14 -14.88 0.73 3.39
N ASP A 15 -14.94 2.07 3.50
CA ASP A 15 -16.09 2.87 3.07
C ASP A 15 -16.25 2.92 1.54
N GLY A 16 -15.30 2.36 0.76
CA GLY A 16 -15.30 2.40 -0.70
C GLY A 16 -15.04 3.78 -1.29
N LYS A 17 -14.49 4.72 -0.50
CA LYS A 17 -14.21 6.10 -0.91
C LYS A 17 -12.91 6.25 -1.69
N ILE A 18 -11.97 5.32 -1.50
CA ILE A 18 -10.69 5.30 -2.21
C ILE A 18 -10.40 3.89 -2.75
N GLY A 19 -9.60 3.84 -3.82
CA GLY A 19 -9.01 2.61 -4.37
C GLY A 19 -7.70 2.23 -3.68
N TRP A 20 -7.13 1.07 -4.06
CA TRP A 20 -5.83 0.62 -3.54
C TRP A 20 -4.70 1.54 -3.99
N LYS A 21 -4.71 2.05 -5.23
CA LYS A 21 -3.68 2.98 -5.70
C LYS A 21 -3.67 4.26 -4.87
N GLN A 22 -4.84 4.80 -4.56
CA GLN A 22 -4.97 5.98 -3.70
C GLN A 22 -4.54 5.66 -2.26
N PHE A 23 -4.88 4.48 -1.75
CA PHE A 23 -4.45 4.03 -0.43
C PHE A 23 -2.93 4.11 -0.26
N VAL A 24 -2.15 3.55 -1.20
CA VAL A 24 -0.68 3.59 -1.09
C VAL A 24 -0.11 4.98 -1.39
N MET A 25 -0.66 5.68 -2.39
CA MET A 25 -0.14 6.97 -2.84
C MET A 25 -0.43 8.14 -1.88
N GLU A 26 -1.52 8.07 -1.11
CA GLU A 26 -1.87 9.07 -0.09
C GLU A 26 -1.31 8.74 1.30
N GLY A 27 -0.76 7.53 1.46
CA GLY A 27 -0.12 7.06 2.68
C GLY A 27 1.37 7.36 2.78
N GLU A 28 2.00 6.73 3.77
CA GLU A 28 3.43 6.89 4.02
C GLU A 28 4.28 6.16 2.98
N ASP A 29 3.78 5.03 2.48
CA ASP A 29 4.43 4.12 1.55
C ASP A 29 4.41 4.56 0.09
N ALA A 30 3.86 5.73 -0.23
CA ALA A 30 3.77 6.23 -1.61
C ALA A 30 5.09 6.17 -2.38
N GLN A 31 6.21 6.44 -1.70
CA GLN A 31 7.54 6.38 -2.30
C GLN A 31 8.05 4.94 -2.42
N ALA A 32 7.78 4.09 -1.44
CA ALA A 32 8.17 2.68 -1.45
C ALA A 32 7.40 1.91 -2.54
N TYR A 33 6.11 2.20 -2.70
CA TYR A 33 5.28 1.65 -3.78
C TYR A 33 5.75 2.06 -5.17
N GLN A 34 6.13 3.33 -5.36
CA GLN A 34 6.69 3.80 -6.63
C GLN A 34 7.98 3.06 -6.97
N GLN A 35 8.89 2.93 -5.99
CA GLN A 35 10.13 2.19 -6.19
C GLN A 35 9.85 0.71 -6.51
N TRP A 36 8.90 0.08 -5.81
CA TRP A 36 8.50 -1.30 -6.07
C TRP A 36 7.97 -1.47 -7.50
N CYS A 37 7.15 -0.53 -7.99
CA CYS A 37 6.67 -0.51 -9.37
C CYS A 37 7.85 -0.43 -10.37
N GLU A 38 8.81 0.46 -10.14
CA GLU A 38 9.99 0.60 -11.00
C GLU A 38 10.85 -0.67 -11.01
N ASP A 39 11.10 -1.25 -9.84
CA ASP A 39 11.91 -2.47 -9.69
C ASP A 39 11.27 -3.68 -10.39
N HIS A 40 9.94 -3.75 -10.42
CA HIS A 40 9.19 -4.84 -11.06
C HIS A 40 8.82 -4.53 -12.52
N ASN A 41 9.22 -3.36 -13.04
CA ASN A 41 8.82 -2.88 -14.37
C ASN A 41 7.29 -2.83 -14.56
N MET A 42 6.58 -2.47 -13.48
CA MET A 42 5.13 -2.37 -13.40
C MET A 42 4.71 -0.91 -13.35
N GLU A 43 3.53 -0.59 -13.89
CA GLU A 43 2.96 0.75 -13.76
C GLU A 43 2.10 0.86 -12.49
N PRO A 44 2.06 2.03 -11.82
CA PRO A 44 1.21 2.21 -10.65
C PRO A 44 -0.28 2.14 -11.03
N SER A 45 -0.93 1.04 -10.65
CA SER A 45 -2.33 0.68 -10.94
C SER A 45 -3.04 0.17 -9.68
N GLU A 46 -4.36 0.00 -9.75
CA GLU A 46 -5.14 -0.58 -8.64
C GLU A 46 -4.68 -2.01 -8.32
N ASP A 47 -4.52 -2.85 -9.36
CA ASP A 47 -4.10 -4.25 -9.19
C ASP A 47 -2.70 -4.34 -8.58
N ASN A 48 -1.76 -3.53 -9.05
CA ASN A 48 -0.39 -3.54 -8.55
C ASN A 48 -0.30 -2.96 -7.13
N ALA A 49 -1.16 -2.01 -6.78
CA ALA A 49 -1.25 -1.47 -5.44
C ALA A 49 -1.81 -2.50 -4.44
N GLU A 50 -2.82 -3.27 -4.84
CA GLU A 50 -3.34 -4.39 -4.05
C GLU A 50 -2.25 -5.41 -3.78
N LEU A 51 -1.56 -5.87 -4.83
CA LEU A 51 -0.44 -6.81 -4.71
C LEU A 51 0.68 -6.30 -3.79
N TYR A 52 1.00 -5.00 -3.87
CA TYR A 52 1.99 -4.40 -2.99
C TYR A 52 1.55 -4.46 -1.53
N VAL A 53 0.30 -4.06 -1.25
CA VAL A 53 -0.26 -4.07 0.11
C VAL A 53 -0.26 -5.49 0.66
N GLU A 54 -0.76 -6.47 -0.10
CA GLU A 54 -0.75 -7.89 0.27
C GLU A 54 0.67 -8.38 0.60
N MET A 55 1.64 -8.12 -0.27
CA MET A 55 3.05 -8.47 -0.02
C MET A 55 3.64 -7.80 1.22
N THR A 56 3.30 -6.54 1.50
CA THR A 56 3.80 -5.84 2.70
C THR A 56 3.13 -6.34 3.97
N ASP A 57 1.85 -6.70 3.90
CA ASP A 57 1.12 -7.31 5.01
C ASP A 57 1.74 -8.68 5.34
N GLU A 58 1.94 -9.54 4.33
CA GLU A 58 2.59 -10.86 4.48
C GLU A 58 4.00 -10.76 5.06
N ARG A 59 4.81 -9.80 4.60
CA ARG A 59 6.17 -9.56 5.15
C ARG A 59 6.17 -9.07 6.59
N LEU A 60 5.11 -8.40 7.05
CA LEU A 60 4.97 -8.03 8.46
C LEU A 60 4.64 -9.27 9.29
N PHE A 61 3.76 -10.14 8.80
CA PHE A 61 3.41 -11.39 9.46
C PHE A 61 4.57 -12.40 9.53
N GLU A 62 5.35 -12.58 8.45
CA GLU A 62 6.55 -13.45 8.47
C GLU A 62 7.60 -12.99 9.47
N LYS A 63 7.62 -11.70 9.83
CA LYS A 63 8.58 -11.14 10.79
C LYS A 63 8.14 -11.29 12.25
N GLU A 64 6.86 -11.55 12.51
CA GLU A 64 6.30 -11.77 13.85
C GLU A 64 6.37 -13.23 14.32
N GLU A 65 6.52 -14.21 13.42
CA GLU A 65 6.64 -15.64 13.78
C GLU A 65 8.05 -16.08 14.24
N ASP A 66 9.05 -15.19 14.23
CA ASP A 66 10.45 -15.48 14.65
C ASP A 66 10.82 -14.89 16.04
N LEU A 67 9.83 -14.55 16.88
CA LEU A 67 10.02 -13.99 18.24
C LEU A 67 9.41 -14.84 19.36
#